data_AF-W4G4D0-F1
#
_entry.id   AF-W4G4D0-F1
#
_cell.length_a   1.000
_cell.length_b   1.000
_cell.length_c   1.000
_cell.angle_alpha   90.00
_cell.angle_beta   90.00
_cell.angle_gamma   90.00
#
_symmetry.space_group_name_H-M   'P 1'
#
loop_
_entity.id
_entity.type
_entity.pdbx_description
1 polymer ?
#
loop_
_entity_poly.entity_id
_entity_poly.type
_entity_poly.pdbx_seq_one_letter_code
_entity_poly.pdbx_strand_id
1 'polypeptide(L)'
;MHPDDWLKHKINRKMDAADLLDQYTDAIYAATYTADEVAALKARKKLNETVMLCRTILRDESWEHDATVNELDVYLTYASALESLTRRYEAIDVLVRGLDVMDDHPMLQLALARLQFKAGLYNDALETCLLVMQAYPHDTRCSADSAADAYHLAGTAPSSTIYSSPCPFSLGVGWVKIHGDDHTNAYALWSRGALAIPSSSVLARQHRKRQCWDNDAPDDFLLPHGLVGQGTSGLPAEGFAVPASTRAVALFDPTTQANRLVFRSSSPLLTKGECDAVIDIVDAFHRDVRHGQWGTVRHSSVNTTDVAVEDIPLLRPWLRKLLNSRVYPFLHECFPRLADHTSMRDDTTGATRCRVHDAFIVRYDELDQSLSLPEHNDTSVVSVVVSLNDRFVGGGTWFHALQQVVDAPVGHAVAFAGPLRHGGHAITSGCRLILVLFLYVDGFAYGDYLNAVYDDVASPQDTDKGFVVYNQTVELVATLNQAPTSMAVSPLDVAQDDESCKQPKHETG
;
A
#
# COMPACT_ATOMS: atom_id res chain seq x y z
N MET A 1 0.41 -71.10 -5.01
CA MET A 1 1.07 -69.91 -4.46
C MET A 1 1.75 -70.33 -3.16
N HIS A 2 3.07 -70.14 -3.09
CA HIS A 2 3.94 -70.65 -2.02
C HIS A 2 3.88 -69.71 -0.80
N PRO A 3 4.07 -70.18 0.45
CA PRO A 3 3.94 -69.36 1.67
C PRO A 3 5.04 -68.30 1.87
N ASP A 4 6.01 -68.21 0.96
CA ASP A 4 7.21 -67.38 1.11
C ASP A 4 7.09 -65.96 0.49
N ASP A 5 5.95 -65.64 -0.12
CA ASP A 5 5.72 -64.30 -0.70
C ASP A 5 5.23 -63.26 0.32
N TRP A 6 4.83 -63.68 1.53
CA TRP A 6 4.38 -62.78 2.60
C TRP A 6 5.54 -62.07 3.34
N LEU A 7 6.75 -62.64 3.29
CA LEU A 7 7.92 -62.17 4.04
C LEU A 7 8.83 -61.23 3.23
N LYS A 8 8.56 -60.99 1.94
CA LYS A 8 9.33 -60.07 1.08
C LYS A 8 8.73 -58.66 0.96
N HIS A 9 7.62 -58.38 1.63
CA HIS A 9 6.97 -57.05 1.62
C HIS A 9 6.95 -56.34 2.98
N LYS A 10 7.62 -56.89 3.99
CA LYS A 10 7.86 -56.22 5.28
C LYS A 10 9.31 -56.43 5.66
N ILE A 11 9.99 -55.34 6.04
CA ILE A 11 11.44 -55.20 6.26
C ILE A 11 12.11 -54.85 4.92
N ASN A 12 12.47 -53.60 4.61
CA ASN A 12 13.38 -52.80 5.40
C ASN A 12 13.29 -51.30 5.00
N ARG A 13 12.31 -50.56 5.52
CA ARG A 13 12.54 -49.13 5.80
C ARG A 13 12.84 -49.10 7.30
N LYS A 14 14.13 -49.21 7.65
CA LYS A 14 14.56 -48.87 9.02
C LYS A 14 14.20 -47.41 9.19
N MET A 15 13.09 -47.14 9.86
CA MET A 15 12.84 -45.80 10.38
C MET A 15 14.02 -45.46 11.30
N ASP A 16 14.66 -44.36 10.98
CA ASP A 16 15.75 -43.77 11.75
C ASP A 16 15.26 -43.49 13.19
N ALA A 17 16.16 -43.50 14.17
CA ALA A 17 15.85 -43.02 15.52
C ALA A 17 15.25 -41.61 15.52
N ALA A 18 15.65 -40.75 14.57
CA ALA A 18 15.05 -39.45 14.31
C ALA A 18 13.57 -39.56 13.85
N ASP A 19 13.27 -40.47 12.92
CA ASP A 19 11.90 -40.71 12.44
C ASP A 19 10.99 -41.23 13.56
N LEU A 20 11.51 -42.10 14.43
CA LEU A 20 10.80 -42.62 15.59
C LEU A 20 10.55 -41.53 16.64
N LEU A 21 11.53 -40.65 16.86
CA LEU A 21 11.42 -39.53 17.79
C LEU A 21 10.40 -38.50 17.30
N ASP A 22 10.40 -38.19 16.00
CA ASP A 22 9.44 -37.28 15.40
C ASP A 22 8.02 -37.87 15.42
N GLN A 23 7.84 -39.16 15.14
CA GLN A 23 6.52 -39.81 15.26
C GLN A 23 6.00 -39.85 16.71
N TYR A 24 6.89 -40.07 17.67
CA TYR A 24 6.52 -40.05 19.10
C TYR A 24 6.15 -38.63 19.55
N THR A 25 6.89 -37.62 19.08
CA THR A 25 6.61 -36.21 19.33
C THR A 25 5.28 -35.79 18.70
N ASP A 26 4.98 -36.27 17.48
CA ASP A 26 3.72 -36.05 16.78
C ASP A 26 2.53 -36.65 17.51
N ALA A 27 2.69 -37.86 18.06
CA ALA A 27 1.65 -38.51 18.85
C ALA A 27 1.36 -37.74 20.16
N ILE A 28 2.40 -37.22 20.82
CA ILE A 28 2.26 -36.37 22.02
C ILE A 28 1.56 -35.05 21.66
N TYR A 29 1.96 -34.41 20.57
CA TYR A 29 1.36 -33.15 20.15
C TYR A 29 -0.10 -33.34 19.73
N ALA A 30 -0.43 -34.37 18.96
CA ALA A 30 -1.80 -34.66 18.54
C ALA A 30 -2.73 -35.04 19.71
N ALA A 31 -2.19 -35.52 20.83
CA ALA A 31 -2.98 -35.80 22.03
C ALA A 31 -3.31 -34.56 22.85
N THR A 32 -2.60 -33.44 22.63
CA THR A 32 -2.62 -32.26 23.50
C THR A 32 -3.00 -30.96 22.78
N TYR A 33 -2.75 -30.89 21.47
CA TYR A 33 -2.90 -29.71 20.63
C TYR A 33 -3.72 -30.01 19.38
N THR A 34 -4.32 -28.98 18.81
CA THR A 34 -4.98 -29.05 17.50
C THR A 34 -3.96 -29.25 16.38
N ALA A 35 -4.39 -29.77 15.23
CA ALA A 35 -3.52 -30.00 14.07
C ALA A 35 -2.80 -28.71 13.61
N ASP A 36 -3.48 -27.56 13.67
CA ASP A 36 -2.92 -26.26 13.30
C ASP A 36 -1.81 -25.81 14.28
N GLU A 37 -2.02 -26.03 15.58
CA GLU A 37 -1.01 -25.75 16.60
C GLU A 37 0.22 -26.65 16.45
N VAL A 38 0.03 -27.94 16.15
CA VAL A 38 1.14 -28.87 15.85
C VAL A 38 1.93 -28.40 14.63
N ALA A 39 1.24 -27.98 13.56
CA ALA A 39 1.89 -27.46 12.36
C ALA A 39 2.70 -26.18 12.67
N ALA A 40 2.15 -25.26 13.46
CA ALA A 40 2.84 -24.05 13.90
C ALA A 40 4.09 -24.36 14.75
N LEU A 41 4.00 -25.33 15.67
CA LEU A 41 5.15 -25.76 16.49
C LEU A 41 6.26 -26.38 15.64
N LYS A 42 5.92 -27.23 14.66
CA LYS A 42 6.89 -27.81 13.72
C LYS A 42 7.57 -26.74 12.87
N ALA A 43 6.80 -25.79 12.33
CA ALA A 43 7.35 -24.67 11.58
C ALA A 43 8.32 -23.85 12.44
N ARG A 44 7.96 -23.56 13.70
CA ARG A 44 8.82 -22.86 14.65
C ARG A 44 10.09 -23.66 14.98
N LYS A 45 10.03 -24.98 15.16
CA LYS A 45 11.21 -25.84 15.39
C LYS A 45 12.18 -25.76 14.20
N LYS A 46 11.67 -25.93 12.98
CA LYS A 46 12.46 -25.84 11.75
C LYS A 46 13.17 -24.48 11.61
N LEU A 47 12.47 -23.38 11.90
CA LEU A 47 13.08 -22.04 11.88
C LEU A 47 14.23 -21.89 12.88
N ASN A 48 14.11 -22.47 14.08
CA ASN A 48 15.19 -22.43 15.07
C ASN A 48 16.40 -23.28 14.62
N GLU A 49 16.17 -24.42 13.99
CA GLU A 49 17.25 -25.23 13.39
C GLU A 49 17.96 -24.48 12.26
N THR A 50 17.21 -23.79 11.38
CA THR A 50 17.78 -22.91 10.35
C THR A 50 18.64 -21.80 10.96
N VAL A 51 18.16 -21.14 12.02
CA VAL A 51 18.95 -20.11 12.74
C VAL A 51 20.27 -20.68 13.28
N MET A 52 20.22 -21.87 13.89
CA MET A 52 21.42 -22.53 14.41
C MET A 52 22.41 -22.93 13.31
N LEU A 53 21.89 -23.43 12.18
CA LEU A 53 22.70 -23.79 11.02
C LEU A 53 23.38 -22.55 10.41
N CYS A 54 22.63 -21.49 10.10
CA CYS A 54 23.20 -20.26 9.56
C CYS A 54 24.26 -19.66 10.50
N ARG A 55 24.00 -19.65 11.80
CA ARG A 55 24.99 -19.18 12.80
C ARG A 55 26.27 -19.99 12.78
N THR A 56 26.18 -21.30 12.59
CA THR A 56 27.34 -22.20 12.52
C THR A 56 28.12 -21.96 11.22
N ILE A 57 27.42 -21.88 10.09
CA ILE A 57 28.02 -21.58 8.79
C ILE A 57 28.79 -20.24 8.82
N LEU A 58 28.20 -19.20 9.41
CA LEU A 58 28.86 -17.89 9.55
C LEU A 58 30.09 -17.94 10.45
N ARG A 59 30.04 -18.71 11.54
CA ARG A 59 31.18 -18.83 12.47
C ARG A 59 32.35 -19.60 11.85
N ASP A 60 32.03 -20.62 11.08
CA ASP A 60 33.02 -21.53 10.49
C ASP A 60 33.40 -21.10 9.06
N GLU A 61 32.91 -19.94 8.58
CA GLU A 61 33.16 -19.35 7.26
C GLU A 61 33.07 -20.39 6.12
N SER A 62 32.03 -21.23 6.16
CA SER A 62 32.03 -22.48 5.38
C SER A 62 32.11 -22.29 3.87
N TRP A 63 31.75 -21.11 3.35
CA TRP A 63 31.90 -20.74 1.93
C TRP A 63 33.35 -20.72 1.46
N GLU A 64 34.34 -20.58 2.36
CA GLU A 64 35.75 -20.68 1.99
C GLU A 64 36.15 -22.10 1.59
N HIS A 65 35.38 -23.12 2.00
CA HIS A 65 35.75 -24.53 1.87
C HIS A 65 34.66 -25.37 1.17
N ASP A 66 33.45 -24.84 1.02
CA ASP A 66 32.33 -25.45 0.32
C ASP A 66 31.72 -24.46 -0.69
N ALA A 67 31.99 -24.71 -1.98
CA ALA A 67 31.53 -23.86 -3.08
C ALA A 67 30.00 -23.86 -3.28
N THR A 68 29.26 -24.74 -2.60
CA THR A 68 27.79 -24.75 -2.64
C THR A 68 27.16 -23.75 -1.66
N VAL A 69 27.96 -23.23 -0.72
CA VAL A 69 27.53 -22.25 0.27
C VAL A 69 27.84 -20.84 -0.24
N ASN A 70 26.81 -20.02 -0.36
CA ASN A 70 26.94 -18.61 -0.71
C ASN A 70 26.76 -17.74 0.54
N GLU A 71 27.76 -16.92 0.87
CA GLU A 71 27.75 -16.08 2.08
C GLU A 71 26.54 -15.11 2.15
N LEU A 72 26.20 -14.47 1.03
CA LEU A 72 25.06 -13.55 0.95
C LEU A 72 23.75 -14.27 1.28
N ASP A 73 23.55 -15.46 0.70
CA ASP A 73 22.35 -16.28 0.95
C ASP A 73 22.26 -16.70 2.42
N VAL A 74 23.38 -16.95 3.09
CA VAL A 74 23.41 -17.31 4.51
C VAL A 74 22.91 -16.13 5.36
N TYR A 75 23.40 -14.91 5.15
CA TYR A 75 22.93 -13.72 5.88
C TYR A 75 21.44 -13.45 5.64
N LEU A 76 20.98 -13.49 4.39
CA LEU A 76 19.58 -13.28 4.02
C LEU A 76 18.65 -14.35 4.64
N THR A 77 19.05 -15.61 4.57
CA THR A 77 18.31 -16.74 5.17
C THR A 77 18.24 -16.60 6.69
N TYR A 78 19.35 -16.22 7.33
CA TYR A 78 19.42 -16.04 8.77
C TYR A 78 18.47 -14.93 9.23
N ALA A 79 18.52 -13.76 8.60
CA ALA A 79 17.65 -12.64 8.92
C ALA A 79 16.16 -12.99 8.69
N SER A 80 15.84 -13.67 7.59
CA SER A 80 14.48 -14.11 7.27
C SER A 80 13.92 -15.10 8.30
N ALA A 81 14.73 -16.07 8.74
CA ALA A 81 14.33 -17.03 9.76
C ALA A 81 14.10 -16.36 11.12
N LEU A 82 14.93 -15.39 11.50
CA LEU A 82 14.75 -14.59 12.71
C LEU A 82 13.47 -13.75 12.67
N GLU A 83 13.19 -13.06 11.55
CA GLU A 83 11.95 -12.30 11.38
C GLU A 83 10.71 -13.20 11.47
N SER A 84 10.76 -14.39 10.86
CA SER A 84 9.68 -15.39 10.94
C SER A 84 9.44 -15.90 12.37
N LEU A 85 10.47 -15.84 13.22
CA LEU A 85 10.38 -16.10 14.66
C LEU A 85 10.00 -14.87 15.49
N THR A 86 9.62 -13.77 14.85
CA THR A 86 9.33 -12.46 15.46
C THR A 86 10.52 -11.81 16.19
N ARG A 87 11.75 -12.21 15.85
CA ARG A 87 13.01 -11.72 16.43
C ARG A 87 13.63 -10.62 15.54
N ARG A 88 12.84 -9.59 15.24
CA ARG A 88 13.15 -8.56 14.23
C ARG A 88 14.45 -7.79 14.48
N TYR A 89 14.66 -7.33 15.71
CA TYR A 89 15.86 -6.55 16.04
C TYR A 89 17.14 -7.40 15.92
N GLU A 90 17.07 -8.69 16.26
CA GLU A 90 18.19 -9.60 16.03
C GLU A 90 18.47 -9.81 14.54
N ALA A 91 17.42 -9.86 13.71
CA ALA A 91 17.55 -9.93 12.26
C ALA A 91 18.20 -8.66 11.68
N ILE A 92 17.82 -7.48 12.18
CA ILE A 92 18.46 -6.19 11.86
C ILE A 92 19.95 -6.25 12.20
N ASP A 93 20.31 -6.67 13.42
CA ASP A 93 21.72 -6.77 13.85
C ASP A 93 22.54 -7.73 12.97
N VAL A 94 21.92 -8.83 12.51
CA VAL A 94 22.57 -9.77 11.58
C VAL A 94 22.86 -9.11 10.24
N LEU A 95 21.92 -8.34 9.68
CA LEU A 95 22.12 -7.66 8.40
C LEU A 95 23.12 -6.51 8.49
N VAL A 96 23.12 -5.74 9.59
CA VAL A 96 24.12 -4.68 9.83
C VAL A 96 25.53 -5.28 9.85
N ARG A 97 25.75 -6.38 10.58
CA ARG A 97 27.04 -7.09 10.56
C ARG A 97 27.41 -7.62 9.16
N GLY A 98 26.43 -8.14 8.43
CA GLY A 98 26.66 -8.61 7.06
C GLY A 98 27.10 -7.48 6.12
N LEU A 99 26.56 -6.27 6.29
CA LEU A 99 26.96 -5.11 5.50
C LEU A 99 28.39 -4.67 5.77
N ASP A 100 28.83 -4.71 7.04
CA ASP A 100 30.22 -4.40 7.42
C ASP A 100 31.23 -5.37 6.78
N VAL A 101 30.82 -6.63 6.58
CA VAL A 101 31.68 -7.69 6.01
C VAL A 101 31.64 -7.71 4.48
N MET A 102 30.46 -7.46 3.89
CA MET A 102 30.23 -7.64 2.44
C MET A 102 30.27 -6.32 1.64
N ASP A 103 31.00 -5.32 2.12
CA ASP A 103 31.19 -4.02 1.47
C ASP A 103 29.86 -3.41 0.98
N ASP A 104 28.94 -3.19 1.93
CA ASP A 104 27.67 -2.51 1.69
C ASP A 104 26.81 -3.17 0.60
N HIS A 105 26.76 -4.50 0.58
CA HIS A 105 26.06 -5.27 -0.46
C HIS A 105 24.59 -4.81 -0.64
N PRO A 106 24.17 -4.37 -1.85
CA PRO A 106 22.84 -3.77 -2.08
C PRO A 106 21.65 -4.63 -1.66
N MET A 107 21.74 -5.96 -1.83
CA MET A 107 20.67 -6.87 -1.39
C MET A 107 20.53 -6.96 0.15
N LEU A 108 21.64 -6.88 0.90
CA LEU A 108 21.60 -6.83 2.36
C LEU A 108 21.05 -5.48 2.82
N GLN A 109 21.43 -4.39 2.15
CA GLN A 109 20.89 -3.05 2.43
C GLN A 109 19.38 -3.02 2.19
N LEU A 110 18.90 -3.56 1.06
CA LEU A 110 17.47 -3.63 0.80
C LEU A 110 16.74 -4.47 1.86
N ALA A 111 17.27 -5.65 2.24
CA ALA A 111 16.69 -6.46 3.31
C ALA A 111 16.66 -5.72 4.66
N LEU A 112 17.71 -4.96 4.97
CA LEU A 112 17.80 -4.14 6.18
C LEU A 112 16.74 -3.03 6.16
N ALA A 113 16.61 -2.29 5.06
CA ALA A 113 15.61 -1.24 4.88
C ALA A 113 14.20 -1.79 5.10
N ARG A 114 13.90 -2.98 4.56
CA ARG A 114 12.61 -3.66 4.75
C ARG A 114 12.32 -3.97 6.22
N LEU A 115 13.32 -4.45 6.97
CA LEU A 115 13.16 -4.76 8.40
C LEU A 115 13.07 -3.50 9.27
N GLN A 116 13.90 -2.49 9.00
CA GLN A 116 13.83 -1.17 9.65
C GLN A 116 12.44 -0.57 9.46
N PHE A 117 11.89 -0.63 8.25
CA PHE A 117 10.54 -0.18 7.96
C PHE A 117 9.50 -0.91 8.82
N LYS A 118 9.55 -2.25 8.88
CA LYS A 118 8.66 -3.04 9.76
C LYS A 118 8.86 -2.77 11.25
N ALA A 119 10.04 -2.32 11.66
CA ALA A 119 10.36 -1.94 13.03
C ALA A 119 9.92 -0.51 13.37
N GLY A 120 9.39 0.25 12.40
CA GLY A 120 9.04 1.66 12.58
C GLY A 120 10.25 2.61 12.54
N LEU A 121 11.43 2.12 12.17
CA LEU A 121 12.66 2.88 12.00
C LEU A 121 12.69 3.52 10.60
N TYR A 122 11.75 4.42 10.35
CA TYR A 122 11.46 4.84 8.99
C TYR A 122 12.53 5.74 8.36
N ASN A 123 13.21 6.58 9.16
CA ASN A 123 14.31 7.41 8.67
C ASN A 123 15.49 6.52 8.25
N ASP A 124 15.87 5.58 9.12
CA ASP A 124 16.93 4.60 8.82
C ASP A 124 16.58 3.78 7.56
N ALA A 125 15.33 3.35 7.43
CA ALA A 125 14.85 2.64 6.25
C ALA A 125 14.97 3.50 4.98
N LEU A 126 14.59 4.78 5.04
CA LEU A 126 14.69 5.73 3.92
C LEU A 126 16.15 5.94 3.52
N GLU A 127 17.03 6.22 4.48
CA GLU A 127 18.47 6.38 4.25
C GLU A 127 19.07 5.14 3.59
N THR A 128 18.73 3.95 4.11
CA THR A 128 19.19 2.67 3.54
C THR A 128 18.65 2.45 2.13
N CYS A 129 17.40 2.81 1.84
CA CYS A 129 16.87 2.75 0.47
C CYS A 129 17.61 3.70 -0.48
N LEU A 130 17.95 4.91 -0.04
CA LEU A 130 18.69 5.87 -0.85
C LEU A 130 20.09 5.34 -1.22
N LEU A 131 20.75 4.60 -0.31
CA LEU A 131 22.02 3.93 -0.61
C LEU A 131 21.85 2.88 -1.73
N VAL A 132 20.82 2.04 -1.65
CA VAL A 132 20.51 1.05 -2.70
C VAL A 132 20.23 1.74 -4.05
N MET A 133 19.51 2.86 -4.04
CA MET A 133 19.26 3.64 -5.26
C MET A 133 20.54 4.23 -5.85
N GLN A 134 21.46 4.75 -5.02
CA GLN A 134 22.73 5.31 -5.45
C GLN A 134 23.66 4.24 -6.03
N ALA A 135 23.59 3.01 -5.50
CA ALA A 135 24.33 1.89 -6.03
C ALA A 135 23.91 1.56 -7.47
N TYR A 136 22.64 1.77 -7.86
CA TYR A 136 22.18 1.53 -9.23
C TYR A 136 22.37 2.77 -10.13
N PRO A 137 22.85 2.65 -11.39
CA PRO A 137 23.20 1.42 -12.11
C PRO A 137 24.70 1.06 -12.03
N HIS A 138 25.43 1.64 -11.08
CA HIS A 138 26.91 1.61 -11.06
C HIS A 138 27.49 0.34 -10.42
N ASP A 139 26.81 -0.24 -9.44
CA ASP A 139 27.16 -1.50 -8.80
C ASP A 139 26.44 -2.66 -9.51
N THR A 140 27.22 -3.54 -10.14
CA THR A 140 26.72 -4.73 -10.84
C THR A 140 26.00 -5.73 -9.94
N ARG A 141 26.19 -5.64 -8.61
CA ARG A 141 25.49 -6.45 -7.60
C ARG A 141 24.07 -5.95 -7.34
N CYS A 142 23.73 -4.72 -7.75
CA CYS A 142 22.40 -4.14 -7.61
C CYS A 142 21.56 -4.41 -8.88
N SER A 143 20.53 -5.25 -8.77
CA SER A 143 19.59 -5.49 -9.87
C SER A 143 18.60 -4.34 -10.04
N ALA A 144 18.06 -4.20 -11.25
CA ALA A 144 16.97 -3.27 -11.52
C ALA A 144 15.75 -3.52 -10.61
N ASP A 145 15.45 -4.78 -10.28
CA ASP A 145 14.34 -5.12 -9.37
C ASP A 145 14.63 -4.66 -7.94
N SER A 146 15.85 -4.86 -7.44
CA SER A 146 16.26 -4.42 -6.10
C SER A 146 16.21 -2.89 -5.97
N ALA A 147 16.71 -2.19 -6.98
CA ALA A 147 16.62 -0.74 -7.05
C ALA A 147 15.17 -0.26 -7.15
N ALA A 148 14.32 -0.95 -7.92
CA ALA A 148 12.91 -0.59 -8.05
C ALA A 148 12.15 -0.76 -6.73
N ASP A 149 12.43 -1.83 -5.98
CA ASP A 149 11.90 -2.05 -4.64
C ASP A 149 12.35 -0.96 -3.66
N ALA A 150 13.62 -0.53 -3.73
CA ALA A 150 14.11 0.58 -2.92
C ALA A 150 13.39 1.89 -3.25
N TYR A 151 13.18 2.21 -4.53
CA TYR A 151 12.38 3.38 -4.95
C TYR A 151 10.95 3.30 -4.43
N HIS A 152 10.34 2.12 -4.50
CA HIS A 152 8.99 1.93 -4.02
C HIS A 152 8.91 2.11 -2.51
N LEU A 153 9.77 1.43 -1.74
CA LEU A 153 9.84 1.48 -0.28
C LEU A 153 10.15 2.90 0.23
N ALA A 154 11.11 3.60 -0.37
CA ALA A 154 11.45 4.97 -0.01
C ALA A 154 10.34 5.98 -0.31
N GLY A 155 9.66 5.84 -1.46
CA GLY A 155 8.48 6.65 -1.76
C GLY A 155 7.32 6.34 -0.80
N THR A 156 7.41 5.25 -0.05
CA THR A 156 6.51 4.92 1.05
C THR A 156 7.10 5.16 2.44
N ALA A 157 8.20 5.90 2.59
CA ALA A 157 8.74 6.30 3.88
C ALA A 157 8.30 7.74 4.20
N PRO A 158 8.13 8.11 5.48
CA PRO A 158 7.85 9.48 5.86
C PRO A 158 9.05 10.38 5.56
N SER A 159 8.77 11.67 5.35
CA SER A 159 9.80 12.69 5.20
C SER A 159 10.60 12.86 6.49
N SER A 160 11.89 13.15 6.34
CA SER A 160 12.92 13.13 7.40
C SER A 160 12.89 14.31 8.37
N THR A 161 11.81 15.09 8.41
CA THR A 161 11.72 16.26 9.28
C THR A 161 10.98 15.93 10.57
N ILE A 162 11.78 15.76 11.63
CA ILE A 162 11.40 15.86 13.04
C ILE A 162 10.58 14.67 13.57
N TYR A 163 11.28 13.64 14.08
CA TYR A 163 11.19 13.16 15.48
C TYR A 163 11.78 11.74 15.64
N SER A 164 12.51 11.57 16.74
CA SER A 164 13.27 10.39 17.16
C SER A 164 12.61 9.66 18.35
N SER A 165 11.27 9.67 18.44
CA SER A 165 10.56 9.04 19.54
C SER A 165 9.88 7.73 19.12
N PRO A 166 10.20 6.57 19.76
CA PRO A 166 9.50 5.33 19.52
C PRO A 166 8.12 5.39 20.18
N CYS A 167 7.05 5.54 19.38
CA CYS A 167 5.69 5.43 19.88
C CYS A 167 5.41 3.96 20.30
N PRO A 168 5.12 3.66 21.58
CA PRO A 168 5.11 2.29 22.10
C PRO A 168 3.86 1.46 21.75
N PHE A 169 2.95 1.95 20.89
CA PHE A 169 1.67 1.30 20.59
C PHE A 169 1.49 0.82 19.13
N SER A 170 2.56 0.72 18.33
CA SER A 170 2.51 0.16 16.96
C SER A 170 2.49 -1.38 16.90
N LEU A 171 1.72 -2.03 17.77
CA LEU A 171 1.45 -3.48 17.71
C LEU A 171 0.14 -3.72 16.96
N GLY A 172 0.21 -3.77 15.64
CA GLY A 172 -0.94 -4.10 14.79
C GLY A 172 -0.65 -3.87 13.32
N VAL A 173 -0.26 -4.95 12.65
CA VAL A 173 -0.07 -5.11 11.21
C VAL A 173 -1.08 -4.28 10.39
N GLY A 174 -0.60 -3.29 9.62
CA GLY A 174 -1.44 -2.55 8.67
C GLY A 174 -1.07 -1.11 8.35
N TRP A 175 0.21 -0.73 8.18
CA TRP A 175 0.56 0.66 7.85
C TRP A 175 1.80 0.73 6.94
N VAL A 176 1.60 0.90 5.63
CA VAL A 176 2.67 1.33 4.71
C VAL A 176 2.44 2.79 4.39
N LYS A 177 3.49 3.56 4.64
CA LYS A 177 3.54 5.00 4.58
C LYS A 177 3.73 5.54 3.15
N ILE A 178 2.71 5.40 2.31
CA ILE A 178 2.35 6.56 1.45
C ILE A 178 2.08 7.82 2.34
N HIS A 179 2.03 7.63 3.66
CA HIS A 179 1.51 8.50 4.70
C HIS A 179 2.58 8.90 5.74
N GLY A 180 3.76 9.33 5.30
CA GLY A 180 4.31 10.53 5.95
C GLY A 180 3.50 11.78 5.60
N ASP A 181 2.45 11.61 4.80
CA ASP A 181 1.55 12.64 4.32
C ASP A 181 2.30 13.70 3.48
N ASP A 182 3.46 13.29 2.96
CA ASP A 182 4.33 14.01 2.02
C ASP A 182 4.23 13.36 0.63
N HIS A 183 3.10 13.60 -0.01
CA HIS A 183 2.81 13.07 -1.34
C HIS A 183 3.78 13.62 -2.39
N THR A 184 4.28 14.85 -2.21
CA THR A 184 5.21 15.48 -3.15
C THR A 184 6.49 14.67 -3.28
N ASN A 185 7.13 14.36 -2.15
CA ASN A 185 8.39 13.61 -2.18
C ASN A 185 8.17 12.15 -2.63
N ALA A 186 7.07 11.53 -2.21
CA ALA A 186 6.70 10.18 -2.66
C ALA A 186 6.59 10.07 -4.20
N TYR A 187 5.80 10.96 -4.83
CA TYR A 187 5.63 10.96 -6.29
C TYR A 187 6.92 11.36 -7.02
N ALA A 188 7.75 12.23 -6.43
CA ALA A 188 9.05 12.58 -7.00
C ALA A 188 9.99 11.37 -7.03
N LEU A 189 10.03 10.58 -5.95
CA LEU A 189 10.82 9.34 -5.87
C LEU A 189 10.34 8.29 -6.86
N TRP A 190 9.03 8.01 -6.91
CA TRP A 190 8.50 7.06 -7.88
C TRP A 190 8.72 7.48 -9.33
N SER A 191 8.63 8.78 -9.63
CA SER A 191 8.92 9.30 -10.97
C SER A 191 10.40 9.16 -11.32
N ARG A 192 11.30 9.48 -10.39
CA ARG A 192 12.75 9.26 -10.57
C ARG A 192 13.06 7.79 -10.81
N GLY A 193 12.46 6.90 -10.02
CA GLY A 193 12.60 5.45 -10.17
C GLY A 193 12.07 4.94 -11.51
N ALA A 194 10.91 5.41 -11.97
CA ALA A 194 10.35 5.01 -13.26
C ALA A 194 11.23 5.44 -14.44
N LEU A 195 11.88 6.61 -14.35
CA LEU A 195 12.83 7.07 -15.37
C LEU A 195 14.15 6.31 -15.32
N ALA A 196 14.63 5.98 -14.12
CA ALA A 196 15.86 5.20 -13.92
C ALA A 196 15.67 3.72 -14.31
N ILE A 197 14.48 3.18 -14.12
CA ILE A 197 14.15 1.76 -14.31
C ILE A 197 12.85 1.63 -15.13
N PRO A 198 12.89 1.91 -16.45
CA PRO A 198 11.70 1.90 -17.31
C PRO A 198 11.02 0.53 -17.43
N SER A 199 11.74 -0.56 -17.11
CA SER A 199 11.22 -1.93 -17.10
C SER A 199 10.28 -2.22 -15.92
N SER A 200 10.32 -1.42 -14.85
CA SER A 200 9.49 -1.66 -13.66
C SER A 200 8.04 -1.22 -13.92
N SER A 201 7.13 -2.20 -14.03
CA SER A 201 5.71 -1.94 -14.23
C SER A 201 5.06 -1.24 -13.02
N VAL A 202 5.53 -1.51 -11.80
CA VAL A 202 5.05 -0.91 -10.55
C VAL A 202 5.38 0.57 -10.51
N LEU A 203 6.64 0.95 -10.74
CA LEU A 203 7.06 2.34 -10.77
C LEU A 203 6.44 3.09 -11.96
N ALA A 204 6.38 2.46 -13.13
CA ALA A 204 5.72 3.03 -14.30
C ALA A 204 4.22 3.28 -14.06
N ARG A 205 3.54 2.45 -13.27
CA ARG A 205 2.14 2.68 -12.88
C ARG A 205 2.01 3.92 -12.00
N GLN A 206 2.82 4.04 -10.94
CA GLN A 206 2.78 5.21 -10.04
C GLN A 206 3.14 6.51 -10.76
N HIS A 207 4.15 6.47 -11.63
CA HIS A 207 4.53 7.61 -12.45
C HIS A 207 3.41 8.03 -13.42
N ARG A 208 2.78 7.08 -14.12
CA ARG A 208 1.64 7.37 -15.01
C ARG A 208 0.42 7.90 -14.27
N LYS A 209 0.13 7.40 -13.07
CA LYS A 209 -0.98 7.90 -12.22
C LYS A 209 -0.83 9.41 -12.00
N ARG A 210 0.39 9.88 -11.77
CA ARG A 210 0.64 11.32 -11.63
C ARG A 210 0.54 12.07 -12.95
N GLN A 211 1.19 11.56 -13.99
CA GLN A 211 1.22 12.23 -15.30
C GLN A 211 -0.15 12.39 -15.94
N CYS A 212 -1.10 11.49 -15.67
CA CYS A 212 -2.42 11.55 -16.29
C CYS A 212 -3.26 12.77 -15.86
N TRP A 213 -2.92 13.36 -14.71
CA TRP A 213 -3.58 14.55 -14.15
C TRP A 213 -2.78 15.83 -14.33
N ASP A 214 -1.45 15.74 -14.23
CA ASP A 214 -0.56 16.91 -14.19
C ASP A 214 -0.10 17.40 -15.56
N ASN A 215 0.00 16.51 -16.54
CA ASN A 215 0.41 16.89 -17.89
C ASN A 215 -0.83 17.14 -18.75
N ASP A 216 -0.76 18.17 -19.59
CA ASP A 216 -1.63 18.31 -20.76
C ASP A 216 -1.31 17.17 -21.71
N ALA A 217 -1.94 16.02 -21.47
CA ALA A 217 -1.66 14.82 -22.23
C ALA A 217 -2.18 14.99 -23.67
N PRO A 218 -1.56 14.33 -24.66
CA PRO A 218 -2.01 14.40 -26.04
C PRO A 218 -3.43 13.85 -26.22
N ASP A 219 -4.01 13.16 -25.24
CA ASP A 219 -5.34 12.57 -25.28
C ASP A 219 -6.50 13.57 -25.14
N ASP A 220 -6.25 14.88 -25.12
CA ASP A 220 -7.31 15.90 -25.17
C ASP A 220 -8.24 15.74 -26.40
N PHE A 221 -7.75 15.14 -27.50
CA PHE A 221 -8.60 14.78 -28.65
C PHE A 221 -9.66 13.71 -28.34
N LEU A 222 -9.50 12.97 -27.24
CA LEU A 222 -10.48 11.98 -26.78
C LEU A 222 -11.68 12.63 -26.08
N LEU A 223 -11.62 13.92 -25.73
CA LEU A 223 -12.70 14.58 -25.01
C LEU A 223 -13.99 14.56 -25.84
N PRO A 224 -15.04 13.82 -25.42
CA PRO A 224 -16.28 13.77 -26.17
C PRO A 224 -16.93 15.15 -26.24
N HIS A 225 -17.43 15.51 -27.42
CA HIS A 225 -18.16 16.76 -27.61
C HIS A 225 -19.35 16.83 -26.64
N GLY A 226 -19.44 17.93 -25.90
CA GLY A 226 -20.52 18.16 -24.94
C GLY A 226 -20.33 17.52 -23.57
N LEU A 227 -19.27 16.72 -23.33
CA LEU A 227 -19.00 16.14 -22.00
C LEU A 227 -18.63 17.21 -20.96
N VAL A 228 -18.06 18.34 -21.41
CA VAL A 228 -17.78 19.49 -20.54
C VAL A 228 -18.89 20.51 -20.72
N GLY A 229 -19.72 20.63 -19.70
CA GLY A 229 -20.85 21.54 -19.64
C GLY A 229 -20.49 22.90 -19.05
N GLN A 230 -21.54 23.66 -18.70
CA GLN A 230 -21.47 25.01 -18.17
C GLN A 230 -21.68 25.04 -16.64
N GLY A 231 -21.17 24.04 -15.93
CA GLY A 231 -21.21 24.03 -14.47
C GLY A 231 -20.48 25.26 -13.88
N THR A 232 -20.78 25.55 -12.62
CA THR A 232 -20.32 26.78 -11.95
C THR A 232 -19.11 26.52 -11.05
N SER A 233 -18.64 27.56 -10.35
CA SER A 233 -17.56 27.42 -9.37
C SER A 233 -17.97 26.73 -8.07
N GLY A 234 -19.26 26.48 -7.84
CA GLY A 234 -19.76 25.93 -6.57
C GLY A 234 -19.87 26.95 -5.43
N LEU A 235 -19.50 28.21 -5.68
CA LEU A 235 -19.40 29.26 -4.68
C LEU A 235 -20.64 30.16 -4.63
N PRO A 236 -20.93 30.81 -3.48
CA PRO A 236 -20.28 30.60 -2.18
C PRO A 236 -20.55 29.19 -1.64
N ALA A 237 -19.69 28.70 -0.75
CA ALA A 237 -19.88 27.40 -0.11
C ALA A 237 -20.48 27.56 1.30
N GLU A 238 -21.35 26.65 1.69
CA GLU A 238 -21.81 26.52 3.07
C GLU A 238 -20.75 25.74 3.86
N GLY A 239 -20.13 26.38 4.86
CA GLY A 239 -19.08 25.77 5.68
C GLY A 239 -19.57 25.32 7.05
N PHE A 240 -19.18 24.12 7.46
CA PHE A 240 -19.52 23.52 8.76
C PHE A 240 -18.30 23.48 9.66
N ALA A 241 -18.40 24.12 10.83
CA ALA A 241 -17.33 24.16 11.82
C ALA A 241 -17.33 22.90 12.70
N VAL A 242 -16.15 22.33 12.93
CA VAL A 242 -15.94 21.20 13.83
C VAL A 242 -15.38 21.67 15.19
N PRO A 243 -15.41 20.83 16.24
CA PRO A 243 -14.72 21.13 17.50
C PRO A 243 -13.22 21.38 17.27
N ALA A 244 -12.65 22.35 18.00
CA ALA A 244 -11.22 22.69 17.91
C ALA A 244 -10.28 21.54 18.27
N SER A 245 -10.77 20.55 19.04
CA SER A 245 -10.04 19.32 19.37
C SER A 245 -9.94 18.33 18.20
N THR A 246 -10.61 18.59 17.08
CA THR A 246 -10.58 17.70 15.92
C THR A 246 -9.19 17.76 15.26
N ARG A 247 -8.50 16.62 15.18
CA ARG A 247 -7.12 16.52 14.64
C ARG A 247 -6.93 17.21 13.29
N ALA A 248 -7.90 17.07 12.39
CA ALA A 248 -7.85 17.65 11.05
C ALA A 248 -7.81 19.19 11.02
N VAL A 249 -8.12 19.88 12.14
CA VAL A 249 -7.97 21.34 12.26
C VAL A 249 -6.50 21.75 12.08
N ALA A 250 -5.56 20.89 12.49
CA ALA A 250 -4.13 21.18 12.45
C ALA A 250 -3.57 21.36 11.03
N LEU A 251 -4.31 21.01 9.97
CA LEU A 251 -3.87 21.17 8.58
C LEU A 251 -4.00 22.60 8.07
N PHE A 252 -4.83 23.43 8.71
CA PHE A 252 -5.25 24.72 8.17
C PHE A 252 -4.94 25.86 9.12
N ASP A 253 -4.75 27.06 8.55
CA ASP A 253 -4.48 28.25 9.35
C ASP A 253 -5.73 28.61 10.19
N PRO A 254 -5.63 28.65 11.53
CA PRO A 254 -6.78 28.90 12.39
C PRO A 254 -7.40 30.28 12.17
N THR A 255 -6.63 31.26 11.67
CA THR A 255 -7.10 32.64 11.45
C THR A 255 -8.06 32.73 10.26
N THR A 256 -7.88 31.89 9.25
CA THR A 256 -8.69 31.92 8.03
C THR A 256 -9.73 30.80 7.99
N GLN A 257 -9.44 29.65 8.59
CA GLN A 257 -10.30 28.47 8.49
C GLN A 257 -11.51 28.53 9.44
N ALA A 258 -11.38 29.19 10.60
CA ALA A 258 -12.43 29.25 11.64
C ALA A 258 -13.03 27.87 11.97
N ASN A 259 -12.18 26.84 12.03
CA ASN A 259 -12.52 25.42 12.22
C ASN A 259 -13.53 24.84 11.22
N ARG A 260 -13.82 25.51 10.10
CA ARG A 260 -14.70 24.98 9.05
C ARG A 260 -13.92 23.95 8.24
N LEU A 261 -14.22 22.66 8.40
CA LEU A 261 -13.49 21.60 7.70
C LEU A 261 -14.35 20.82 6.71
N VAL A 262 -15.63 21.14 6.61
CA VAL A 262 -16.56 20.57 5.65
C VAL A 262 -17.27 21.70 4.94
N PHE A 263 -17.39 21.62 3.62
CA PHE A 263 -17.97 22.64 2.77
C PHE A 263 -18.90 21.99 1.76
N ARG A 264 -20.12 22.50 1.65
CA ARG A 264 -21.10 22.11 0.64
C ARG A 264 -21.22 23.21 -0.41
N SER A 265 -21.16 22.85 -1.68
CA SER A 265 -21.32 23.82 -2.76
C SER A 265 -22.77 24.33 -2.84
N SER A 266 -22.95 25.65 -2.96
CA SER A 266 -24.30 26.23 -3.12
C SER A 266 -24.81 26.17 -4.56
N SER A 267 -23.91 25.93 -5.50
CA SER A 267 -24.18 25.79 -6.93
C SER A 267 -23.53 24.51 -7.48
N PRO A 268 -24.05 23.94 -8.58
CA PRO A 268 -23.52 22.70 -9.12
C PRO A 268 -22.18 22.94 -9.82
N LEU A 269 -21.18 22.13 -9.46
CA LEU A 269 -19.92 22.07 -10.19
C LEU A 269 -20.11 21.34 -11.53
N LEU A 270 -20.99 20.35 -11.58
CA LEU A 270 -21.37 19.65 -12.81
C LEU A 270 -22.85 19.89 -13.12
N THR A 271 -23.17 20.19 -14.38
CA THR A 271 -24.57 20.16 -14.81
C THR A 271 -25.11 18.73 -14.78
N LYS A 272 -26.43 18.57 -14.65
CA LYS A 272 -27.06 17.23 -14.70
C LYS A 272 -26.70 16.47 -15.98
N GLY A 273 -26.65 17.16 -17.13
CA GLY A 273 -26.23 16.56 -18.39
C GLY A 273 -24.76 16.09 -18.41
N GLU A 274 -23.85 16.80 -17.73
CA GLU A 274 -22.48 16.31 -17.53
C GLU A 274 -22.46 15.04 -16.68
N CYS A 275 -23.24 15.03 -15.59
CA CYS A 275 -23.32 13.86 -14.73
C CYS A 275 -23.87 12.63 -15.46
N ASP A 276 -24.96 12.79 -16.22
CA ASP A 276 -25.57 11.71 -17.01
C ASP A 276 -24.57 11.18 -18.06
N ALA A 277 -23.87 12.07 -18.77
CA ALA A 277 -22.85 11.66 -19.75
C ALA A 277 -21.66 10.91 -19.13
N VAL A 278 -21.23 11.31 -17.92
CA VAL A 278 -20.20 10.58 -17.18
C VAL A 278 -20.69 9.18 -16.80
N ILE A 279 -21.92 9.07 -16.30
CA ILE A 279 -22.53 7.78 -15.94
C ILE A 279 -22.61 6.87 -17.17
N ASP A 280 -23.07 7.39 -18.32
CA ASP A 280 -23.15 6.62 -19.57
C ASP A 280 -21.78 6.08 -20.01
N ILE A 281 -20.72 6.88 -19.89
CA ILE A 281 -19.34 6.46 -20.19
C ILE A 281 -18.87 5.37 -19.23
N VAL A 282 -19.19 5.49 -17.94
CA VAL A 282 -18.84 4.48 -16.92
C VAL A 282 -19.59 3.18 -17.16
N ASP A 283 -20.87 3.24 -17.47
CA ASP A 283 -21.69 2.06 -17.77
C ASP A 283 -21.21 1.39 -19.05
N ALA A 284 -20.85 2.15 -20.08
CA ALA A 284 -20.25 1.63 -21.29
C ALA A 284 -18.90 0.94 -21.02
N PHE A 285 -18.03 1.56 -20.21
CA PHE A 285 -16.77 0.93 -19.82
C PHE A 285 -16.98 -0.38 -19.07
N HIS A 286 -17.91 -0.43 -18.12
CA HIS A 286 -18.20 -1.67 -17.40
C HIS A 286 -18.74 -2.76 -18.32
N ARG A 287 -19.71 -2.43 -19.18
CA ARG A 287 -20.28 -3.38 -20.14
C ARG A 287 -19.24 -3.92 -21.12
N ASP A 288 -18.44 -3.03 -21.70
CA ASP A 288 -17.60 -3.35 -22.86
C ASP A 288 -16.19 -3.83 -22.45
N VAL A 289 -15.66 -3.36 -21.32
CA VAL A 289 -14.28 -3.66 -20.84
C VAL A 289 -14.27 -4.56 -19.60
N ARG A 290 -15.26 -4.44 -18.71
CA ARG A 290 -15.35 -5.24 -17.47
C ARG A 290 -16.42 -6.34 -17.53
N HIS A 291 -16.97 -6.63 -18.71
CA HIS A 291 -18.00 -7.66 -18.91
C HIS A 291 -19.23 -7.51 -17.99
N GLY A 292 -19.61 -6.26 -17.70
CA GLY A 292 -20.73 -5.90 -16.82
C GLY A 292 -20.44 -5.98 -15.32
N GLN A 293 -19.21 -6.29 -14.92
CA GLN A 293 -18.85 -6.43 -13.51
C GLN A 293 -18.28 -5.11 -12.96
N TRP A 294 -18.92 -4.60 -11.92
CA TRP A 294 -18.29 -3.60 -11.05
C TRP A 294 -17.29 -4.32 -10.15
N GLY A 295 -16.04 -3.85 -10.14
CA GLY A 295 -14.99 -4.44 -9.33
C GLY A 295 -14.91 -3.80 -7.94
N THR A 296 -14.36 -4.54 -6.99
CA THR A 296 -13.66 -3.93 -5.85
C THR A 296 -12.21 -3.73 -6.29
N VAL A 297 -11.89 -2.61 -6.94
CA VAL A 297 -10.52 -2.36 -7.42
C VAL A 297 -9.54 -2.24 -6.24
N ARG A 298 -10.06 -1.97 -5.04
CA ARG A 298 -9.31 -1.70 -3.81
C ARG A 298 -9.66 -2.75 -2.75
N HIS A 299 -8.75 -3.69 -2.49
CA HIS A 299 -8.70 -4.44 -1.23
C HIS A 299 -8.13 -3.53 -0.14
N SER A 300 -8.92 -2.54 0.24
CA SER A 300 -8.63 -1.74 1.42
C SER A 300 -9.22 -2.41 2.66
N SER A 301 -8.90 -1.88 3.83
CA SER A 301 -9.62 -2.17 5.07
C SER A 301 -11.14 -1.88 4.97
N VAL A 302 -11.58 -1.12 3.96
CA VAL A 302 -12.96 -0.68 3.71
C VAL A 302 -13.29 -0.78 2.21
N ASN A 303 -13.67 -1.98 1.76
CA ASN A 303 -13.95 -2.24 0.35
C ASN A 303 -15.10 -1.37 -0.18
N THR A 304 -14.86 -0.71 -1.31
CA THR A 304 -15.86 0.01 -2.12
C THR A 304 -16.08 -0.69 -3.45
N THR A 305 -17.30 -0.63 -3.97
CA THR A 305 -17.62 -0.97 -5.36
C THR A 305 -17.31 0.26 -6.22
N ASP A 306 -16.19 0.26 -6.92
CA ASP A 306 -15.68 1.46 -7.59
C ASP A 306 -14.93 1.19 -8.89
N VAL A 307 -14.73 2.28 -9.64
CA VAL A 307 -13.82 2.32 -10.79
C VAL A 307 -12.95 3.56 -10.72
N ALA A 308 -11.65 3.40 -10.95
CA ALA A 308 -10.73 4.54 -11.01
C ALA A 308 -10.95 5.31 -12.32
N VAL A 309 -11.03 6.64 -12.26
CA VAL A 309 -11.22 7.48 -13.45
C VAL A 309 -10.01 7.35 -14.39
N GLU A 310 -8.82 7.11 -13.83
CA GLU A 310 -7.60 6.82 -14.58
C GLU A 310 -7.75 5.58 -15.49
N ASP A 311 -8.60 4.60 -15.16
CA ASP A 311 -8.81 3.41 -15.98
C ASP A 311 -9.74 3.67 -17.19
N ILE A 312 -10.40 4.83 -17.24
CA ILE A 312 -11.36 5.20 -18.30
C ILE A 312 -10.79 6.37 -19.12
N PRO A 313 -10.06 6.11 -20.23
CA PRO A 313 -9.36 7.16 -20.98
C PRO A 313 -10.25 8.34 -21.40
N LEU A 314 -11.51 8.10 -21.76
CA LEU A 314 -12.46 9.14 -22.18
C LEU A 314 -12.76 10.18 -21.09
N LEU A 315 -12.63 9.80 -19.81
CA LEU A 315 -12.91 10.70 -18.68
C LEU A 315 -11.69 11.52 -18.24
N ARG A 316 -10.47 11.15 -18.63
CA ARG A 316 -9.27 11.83 -18.13
C ARG A 316 -9.20 13.31 -18.57
N PRO A 317 -9.41 13.66 -19.86
CA PRO A 317 -9.40 15.07 -20.27
C PRO A 317 -10.54 15.88 -19.64
N TRP A 318 -11.71 15.25 -19.47
CA TRP A 318 -12.84 15.87 -18.79
C TRP A 318 -12.53 16.21 -17.35
N LEU A 319 -11.96 15.26 -16.60
CA LEU A 319 -11.61 15.48 -15.20
C LEU A 319 -10.51 16.54 -15.07
N ARG A 320 -9.47 16.53 -15.92
CA ARG A 320 -8.45 17.60 -15.95
C ARG A 320 -9.09 18.98 -16.13
N LYS A 321 -10.05 19.11 -17.05
CA LYS A 321 -10.76 20.37 -17.28
C LYS A 321 -11.65 20.75 -16.10
N LEU A 322 -12.39 19.80 -15.51
CA LEU A 322 -13.20 20.02 -14.30
C LEU A 322 -12.34 20.50 -13.12
N LEU A 323 -11.19 19.86 -12.90
CA LEU A 323 -10.25 20.18 -11.85
C LEU A 323 -9.77 21.62 -11.95
N ASN A 324 -9.19 21.99 -13.11
CA ASN A 324 -8.63 23.33 -13.33
C ASN A 324 -9.69 24.43 -13.34
N SER A 325 -10.84 24.21 -13.96
CA SER A 325 -11.86 25.25 -14.15
C SER A 325 -12.76 25.48 -12.93
N ARG A 326 -13.01 24.45 -12.11
CA ARG A 326 -14.08 24.48 -11.09
C ARG A 326 -13.62 23.96 -9.74
N VAL A 327 -13.01 22.76 -9.66
CA VAL A 327 -12.67 22.15 -8.36
C VAL A 327 -11.53 22.89 -7.65
N TYR A 328 -10.42 23.20 -8.33
CA TYR A 328 -9.31 23.90 -7.68
C TYR A 328 -9.67 25.33 -7.25
N PRO A 329 -10.42 26.12 -8.06
CA PRO A 329 -10.97 27.38 -7.57
C PRO A 329 -11.90 27.22 -6.35
N PHE A 330 -12.78 26.23 -6.36
CA PHE A 330 -13.68 25.94 -5.23
C PHE A 330 -12.90 25.63 -3.95
N LEU A 331 -11.89 24.78 -4.03
CA LEU A 331 -11.06 24.38 -2.89
C LEU A 331 -10.22 25.52 -2.34
N HIS A 332 -9.68 26.38 -3.20
CA HIS A 332 -8.92 27.55 -2.76
C HIS A 332 -9.74 28.48 -1.86
N GLU A 333 -11.04 28.64 -2.15
CA GLU A 333 -11.93 29.46 -1.32
C GLU A 333 -12.38 28.73 -0.04
N CYS A 334 -12.56 27.40 -0.10
CA CYS A 334 -12.93 26.60 1.07
C CYS A 334 -11.76 26.48 2.08
N PHE A 335 -10.53 26.42 1.57
CA PHE A 335 -9.31 26.19 2.36
C PHE A 335 -8.24 27.22 1.98
N PRO A 336 -8.43 28.48 2.38
CA PRO A 336 -7.63 29.61 1.88
C PRO A 336 -6.16 29.58 2.32
N ARG A 337 -5.86 29.08 3.52
CA ARG A 337 -4.49 28.93 4.03
C ARG A 337 -4.29 27.61 4.76
N LEU A 338 -3.13 27.02 4.56
CA LEU A 338 -2.65 25.82 5.22
C LEU A 338 -1.92 26.21 6.52
N ALA A 339 -1.62 25.22 7.36
CA ALA A 339 -0.97 25.43 8.65
C ALA A 339 0.47 25.96 8.56
N ASP A 340 1.15 25.80 7.42
CA ASP A 340 2.44 26.42 7.12
C ASP A 340 2.33 27.88 6.65
N HIS A 341 1.12 28.45 6.73
CA HIS A 341 0.71 29.76 6.22
C HIS A 341 0.79 29.90 4.69
N THR A 342 1.05 28.83 3.94
CA THR A 342 0.98 28.85 2.48
C THR A 342 -0.45 28.63 1.98
N SER A 343 -0.64 28.71 0.66
CA SER A 343 -1.93 28.58 -0.01
C SER A 343 -1.98 27.34 -0.91
N MET A 344 -3.19 26.89 -1.27
CA MET A 344 -3.42 25.92 -2.35
C MET A 344 -3.00 26.42 -3.75
N ARG A 345 -2.56 27.66 -3.85
CA ARG A 345 -1.95 28.26 -5.05
C ARG A 345 -0.53 28.70 -4.72
N ASP A 346 0.32 28.64 -5.73
CA ASP A 346 1.65 29.22 -5.65
C ASP A 346 1.54 30.76 -5.69
N ASP A 347 2.10 31.43 -4.68
CA ASP A 347 1.97 32.88 -4.51
C ASP A 347 2.68 33.68 -5.62
N THR A 348 3.65 33.09 -6.31
CA THR A 348 4.43 33.76 -7.36
C THR A 348 3.78 33.63 -8.73
N THR A 349 3.36 32.43 -9.08
CA THR A 349 2.84 32.08 -10.41
C THR A 349 1.32 32.09 -10.47
N GLY A 350 0.63 32.03 -9.33
CA GLY A 350 -0.82 31.86 -9.24
C GLY A 350 -1.29 30.46 -9.64
N ALA A 351 -0.38 29.55 -10.01
CA ALA A 351 -0.72 28.19 -10.41
C ALA A 351 -1.25 27.39 -9.22
N THR A 352 -2.17 26.45 -9.47
CA THR A 352 -2.64 25.55 -8.42
C THR A 352 -1.51 24.65 -7.93
N ARG A 353 -1.45 24.43 -6.61
CA ARG A 353 -0.63 23.40 -5.96
C ARG A 353 -1.42 22.13 -5.67
N CYS A 354 -2.75 22.14 -5.85
CA CYS A 354 -3.56 20.94 -5.67
C CYS A 354 -3.22 19.89 -6.72
N ARG A 355 -3.10 18.64 -6.28
CA ARG A 355 -2.75 17.49 -7.13
C ARG A 355 -3.62 16.31 -6.75
N VAL A 356 -4.03 15.53 -7.76
CA VAL A 356 -4.84 14.33 -7.56
C VAL A 356 -3.97 13.20 -7.05
N HIS A 357 -4.21 12.77 -5.82
CA HIS A 357 -3.71 11.50 -5.30
C HIS A 357 -4.54 10.35 -5.87
N ASP A 358 -5.87 10.52 -5.90
CA ASP A 358 -6.80 9.53 -6.43
C ASP A 358 -8.09 10.17 -6.94
N ALA A 359 -8.68 9.56 -7.98
CA ALA A 359 -9.95 9.95 -8.54
C ALA A 359 -10.73 8.72 -9.01
N PHE A 360 -11.91 8.50 -8.45
CA PHE A 360 -12.69 7.28 -8.67
C PHE A 360 -14.19 7.52 -8.52
N ILE A 361 -14.98 6.67 -9.16
CA ILE A 361 -16.44 6.69 -9.10
C ILE A 361 -16.90 5.52 -8.26
N VAL A 362 -17.62 5.81 -7.19
CA VAL A 362 -18.15 4.81 -6.26
C VAL A 362 -19.62 4.58 -6.55
N ARG A 363 -20.03 3.31 -6.50
CA ARG A 363 -21.42 2.87 -6.58
C ARG A 363 -21.87 2.28 -5.25
N TYR A 364 -22.96 2.83 -4.72
CA TYR A 364 -23.77 2.18 -3.70
C TYR A 364 -25.05 1.68 -4.35
N ASP A 365 -25.41 0.42 -4.13
CA ASP A 365 -26.52 -0.21 -4.82
C ASP A 365 -27.30 -1.14 -3.89
N GLU A 366 -28.63 -1.04 -3.93
CA GLU A 366 -29.49 -1.92 -3.16
C GLU A 366 -29.47 -3.38 -3.66
N LEU A 367 -29.18 -3.61 -4.94
CA LEU A 367 -29.21 -4.94 -5.53
C LEU A 367 -28.01 -5.79 -5.08
N ASP A 368 -26.84 -5.18 -4.90
CA ASP A 368 -25.62 -5.86 -4.43
C ASP A 368 -25.34 -5.66 -2.93
N GLN A 369 -26.24 -4.94 -2.23
CA GLN A 369 -26.14 -4.61 -0.80
C GLN A 369 -24.89 -3.79 -0.42
N SER A 370 -24.25 -3.12 -1.38
CA SER A 370 -23.25 -2.08 -1.14
C SER A 370 -23.95 -0.79 -0.73
N LEU A 371 -24.44 -0.73 0.52
CA LEU A 371 -25.32 0.35 0.97
C LEU A 371 -24.57 1.52 1.62
N SER A 372 -23.41 1.27 2.23
CA SER A 372 -22.70 2.22 3.09
C SER A 372 -21.19 1.97 3.08
N LEU A 373 -20.44 2.88 3.70
CA LEU A 373 -19.01 2.73 3.93
C LEU A 373 -18.70 3.06 5.39
N PRO A 374 -18.02 2.16 6.16
CA PRO A 374 -17.68 2.41 7.56
C PRO A 374 -16.86 3.69 7.79
N GLU A 375 -16.84 4.18 9.02
CA GLU A 375 -16.07 5.38 9.38
C GLU A 375 -14.56 5.20 9.20
N HIS A 376 -13.95 6.08 8.41
CA HIS A 376 -12.53 6.10 8.09
C HIS A 376 -12.02 7.54 7.92
N ASN A 377 -10.72 7.66 7.70
CA ASN A 377 -10.01 8.87 7.31
C ASN A 377 -9.42 8.64 5.91
N ASP A 378 -9.43 9.68 5.10
CA ASP A 378 -8.81 9.65 3.78
C ASP A 378 -7.32 9.97 3.88
N THR A 379 -6.55 9.37 2.98
CA THR A 379 -5.21 9.86 2.72
C THR A 379 -5.29 10.98 1.70
N SER A 380 -5.48 12.20 2.20
CA SER A 380 -5.47 13.41 1.40
C SER A 380 -5.29 14.61 2.32
N VAL A 381 -4.91 15.76 1.77
CA VAL A 381 -5.08 17.04 2.49
C VAL A 381 -6.57 17.38 2.50
N VAL A 382 -7.21 17.27 1.33
CA VAL A 382 -8.64 17.48 1.14
C VAL A 382 -9.24 16.42 0.24
N SER A 383 -10.48 16.06 0.54
CA SER A 383 -11.31 15.17 -0.25
C SER A 383 -12.51 15.91 -0.81
N VAL A 384 -12.96 15.52 -2.00
CA VAL A 384 -14.17 16.06 -2.63
C VAL A 384 -15.06 14.92 -3.07
N VAL A 385 -16.34 14.99 -2.69
CA VAL A 385 -17.39 14.07 -3.14
C VAL A 385 -18.39 14.85 -3.96
N VAL A 386 -18.61 14.45 -5.22
CA VAL A 386 -19.61 15.04 -6.12
C VAL A 386 -20.72 14.04 -6.38
N SER A 387 -21.97 14.41 -6.11
CA SER A 387 -23.13 13.55 -6.41
C SER A 387 -23.37 13.49 -7.91
N LEU A 388 -23.41 12.29 -8.51
CA LEU A 388 -23.61 12.13 -9.96
C LEU A 388 -25.07 11.83 -10.32
N ASN A 389 -25.89 11.34 -9.40
CA ASN A 389 -27.30 11.05 -9.68
C ASN A 389 -28.20 11.31 -8.46
N ASP A 390 -29.51 11.18 -8.67
CA ASP A 390 -30.60 11.38 -7.71
C ASP A 390 -31.53 10.15 -7.64
N ARG A 391 -31.13 9.02 -8.22
CA ARG A 391 -31.92 7.78 -8.32
C ARG A 391 -31.77 6.88 -7.07
N PHE A 392 -31.79 7.48 -5.88
CA PHE A 392 -31.66 6.79 -4.60
C PHE A 392 -32.35 7.55 -3.46
N VAL A 393 -32.53 6.90 -2.32
CA VAL A 393 -33.06 7.49 -1.07
C VAL A 393 -32.08 7.25 0.07
N GLY A 394 -31.89 8.24 0.94
CA GLY A 394 -30.86 8.23 1.99
C GLY A 394 -29.51 8.65 1.43
N GLY A 395 -28.42 8.10 1.97
CA GLY A 395 -27.07 8.44 1.51
C GLY A 395 -26.52 9.73 2.14
N GLY A 396 -25.45 10.24 1.52
CA GLY A 396 -24.68 11.38 2.02
C GLY A 396 -23.34 10.95 2.62
N THR A 397 -22.68 11.88 3.31
CA THR A 397 -21.42 11.64 4.02
C THR A 397 -21.62 11.97 5.49
N TRP A 398 -21.47 10.97 6.36
CA TRP A 398 -21.52 11.13 7.80
C TRP A 398 -20.19 11.67 8.31
N PHE A 399 -20.19 12.71 9.14
CA PHE A 399 -19.00 13.28 9.75
C PHE A 399 -19.05 13.10 11.26
N HIS A 400 -18.10 12.35 11.81
CA HIS A 400 -18.05 12.05 13.24
C HIS A 400 -17.97 13.34 14.09
N ALA A 401 -17.10 14.27 13.71
CA ALA A 401 -16.91 15.51 14.47
C ALA A 401 -18.15 16.43 14.45
N LEU A 402 -19.02 16.29 13.44
CA LEU A 402 -20.26 17.07 13.32
C LEU A 402 -21.47 16.32 13.87
N GLN A 403 -21.37 14.99 14.08
CA GLN A 403 -22.48 14.10 14.42
C GLN A 403 -23.69 14.29 13.48
N GLN A 404 -23.41 14.53 12.19
CA GLN A 404 -24.45 14.73 11.18
C GLN A 404 -24.01 14.22 9.81
N VAL A 405 -25.00 13.97 8.96
CA VAL A 405 -24.82 13.71 7.53
C VAL A 405 -24.80 15.04 6.79
N VAL A 406 -23.82 15.25 5.92
CA VAL A 406 -23.82 16.32 4.93
C VAL A 406 -24.01 15.69 3.55
N ASP A 407 -25.05 16.10 2.86
CA ASP A 407 -25.43 15.63 1.53
C ASP A 407 -25.29 16.75 0.48
N ALA A 408 -25.35 16.38 -0.79
CA ALA A 408 -25.27 17.30 -1.91
C ALA A 408 -26.21 16.86 -3.05
N PRO A 409 -26.99 17.79 -3.64
CA PRO A 409 -27.77 17.52 -4.86
C PRO A 409 -26.90 17.08 -6.04
N VAL A 410 -27.53 16.58 -7.11
CA VAL A 410 -26.81 16.20 -8.35
C VAL A 410 -25.93 17.32 -8.85
N GLY A 411 -24.67 17.00 -9.11
CA GLY A 411 -23.65 17.91 -9.60
C GLY A 411 -23.04 18.83 -8.56
N HIS A 412 -23.56 18.86 -7.33
CA HIS A 412 -22.98 19.59 -6.21
C HIS A 412 -21.89 18.75 -5.52
N ALA A 413 -21.02 19.45 -4.80
CA ALA A 413 -19.87 18.88 -4.12
C ALA A 413 -19.94 19.07 -2.61
N VAL A 414 -19.43 18.08 -1.87
CA VAL A 414 -18.99 18.22 -0.48
C VAL A 414 -17.48 18.09 -0.45
N ALA A 415 -16.77 19.16 -0.07
CA ALA A 415 -15.33 19.14 0.14
C ALA A 415 -15.02 19.13 1.64
N PHE A 416 -14.02 18.37 2.06
CA PHE A 416 -13.66 18.26 3.47
C PHE A 416 -12.18 17.94 3.66
N ALA A 417 -11.66 18.15 4.87
CA ALA A 417 -10.30 17.77 5.23
C ALA A 417 -10.14 16.24 5.22
N GLY A 418 -9.14 15.69 4.51
CA GLY A 418 -8.95 14.24 4.38
C GLY A 418 -8.86 13.47 5.70
N PRO A 419 -8.07 13.95 6.69
CA PRO A 419 -7.95 13.30 8.00
C PRO A 419 -9.19 13.43 8.90
N LEU A 420 -10.27 14.04 8.42
CA LEU A 420 -11.52 14.15 9.17
C LEU A 420 -12.27 12.81 9.11
N ARG A 421 -12.52 12.21 10.28
CA ARG A 421 -13.25 10.94 10.40
C ARG A 421 -14.66 11.06 9.84
N HIS A 422 -14.96 10.25 8.83
CA HIS A 422 -16.21 10.28 8.09
C HIS A 422 -16.58 8.89 7.53
N GLY A 423 -17.82 8.72 7.07
CA GLY A 423 -18.28 7.47 6.46
C GLY A 423 -19.34 7.71 5.38
N GLY A 424 -19.51 6.72 4.50
CA GLY A 424 -20.59 6.72 3.52
C GLY A 424 -21.90 6.40 4.22
N HIS A 425 -22.77 7.39 4.41
CA HIS A 425 -24.05 7.15 5.06
C HIS A 425 -24.93 6.25 4.18
N ALA A 426 -25.68 5.36 4.82
CA ALA A 426 -26.38 4.29 4.11
C ALA A 426 -27.46 4.83 3.17
N ILE A 427 -27.49 4.32 1.94
CA ILE A 427 -28.71 4.40 1.13
C ILE A 427 -29.73 3.37 1.65
N THR A 428 -31.01 3.70 1.48
CA THR A 428 -32.14 2.83 1.87
C THR A 428 -32.87 2.25 0.66
N SER A 429 -32.70 2.86 -0.52
CA SER A 429 -33.17 2.31 -1.79
C SER A 429 -32.45 2.93 -2.98
N GLY A 430 -32.49 2.24 -4.12
CA GLY A 430 -31.96 2.67 -5.41
C GLY A 430 -30.44 2.51 -5.55
N CYS A 431 -29.86 3.34 -6.42
CA CYS A 431 -28.43 3.27 -6.77
C CYS A 431 -27.83 4.68 -6.72
N ARG A 432 -26.80 4.88 -5.91
CA ARG A 432 -26.09 6.15 -5.72
C ARG A 432 -24.72 6.07 -6.37
N LEU A 433 -24.43 7.01 -7.26
CA LEU A 433 -23.12 7.20 -7.89
C LEU A 433 -22.52 8.52 -7.44
N ILE A 434 -21.25 8.47 -7.03
CA ILE A 434 -20.48 9.66 -6.63
C ILE A 434 -19.11 9.64 -7.29
N LEU A 435 -18.61 10.82 -7.66
CA LEU A 435 -17.19 11.04 -7.96
C LEU A 435 -16.49 11.40 -6.65
N VAL A 436 -15.41 10.70 -6.34
CA VAL A 436 -14.55 10.95 -5.19
C VAL A 436 -13.18 11.38 -5.67
N LEU A 437 -12.66 12.47 -5.11
CA LEU A 437 -11.33 13.00 -5.39
C LEU A 437 -10.55 13.09 -4.09
N PHE A 438 -9.39 12.47 -4.03
CA PHE A 438 -8.40 12.65 -2.97
C PHE A 438 -7.30 13.55 -3.49
N LEU A 439 -7.09 14.67 -2.82
CA LEU A 439 -6.19 15.72 -3.26
C LEU A 439 -5.18 16.04 -2.18
N TYR A 440 -3.93 16.20 -2.60
CA TYR A 440 -2.89 16.75 -1.73
C TYR A 440 -2.42 18.09 -2.30
N VAL A 441 -1.67 18.83 -1.49
CA VAL A 441 -1.09 20.11 -1.89
C VAL A 441 0.41 19.92 -2.07
N ASP A 442 0.89 20.26 -3.27
CA ASP A 442 2.30 20.10 -3.63
C ASP A 442 3.20 20.96 -2.74
N GLY A 443 4.22 20.35 -2.13
CA GLY A 443 5.13 20.98 -1.17
C GLY A 443 4.53 21.17 0.23
N PHE A 444 3.43 20.49 0.57
CA PHE A 444 2.85 20.51 1.92
C PHE A 444 2.81 19.11 2.52
N ALA A 445 3.80 18.79 3.36
CA ALA A 445 3.86 17.56 4.13
C ALA A 445 2.94 17.65 5.36
N TYR A 446 1.68 17.24 5.21
CA TYR A 446 0.67 17.49 6.25
C TYR A 446 0.80 16.58 7.49
N GLY A 447 1.63 15.53 7.40
CA GLY A 447 1.84 14.57 8.48
C GLY A 447 2.52 15.18 9.69
N ASP A 448 3.43 16.12 9.47
CA ASP A 448 4.15 16.85 10.52
C ASP A 448 3.16 17.57 11.44
N TYR A 449 2.08 18.14 10.87
CA TYR A 449 1.03 18.84 11.60
C TYR A 449 0.08 17.89 12.33
N LEU A 450 -0.18 16.72 11.75
CA LEU A 450 -1.04 15.71 12.36
C LEU A 450 -0.39 14.99 13.54
N ASN A 451 0.95 14.87 13.56
CA ASN A 451 1.70 14.19 14.62
C ASN A 451 1.98 15.11 15.81
N ALA A 452 2.22 16.40 15.58
CA ALA A 452 2.44 17.39 16.64
C ALA A 452 1.27 17.49 17.65
N VAL A 453 0.04 17.22 17.22
CA VAL A 453 -1.15 17.24 18.11
C VAL A 453 -1.24 16.02 19.02
N TYR A 454 -0.61 14.89 18.66
CA TYR A 454 -0.66 13.66 19.46
C TYR A 454 0.19 13.74 20.74
N ASP A 455 1.25 14.54 20.75
CA ASP A 455 2.10 14.70 21.93
C ASP A 455 1.40 15.46 23.08
N ASP A 456 0.37 16.26 22.78
CA ASP A 456 -0.38 17.07 23.77
C ASP A 456 -1.63 16.37 24.33
N VAL A 457 -2.16 15.34 23.68
CA VAL A 457 -3.47 14.73 24.02
C VAL A 457 -3.38 13.20 24.12
N ALA A 458 -2.54 12.69 25.02
CA ALA A 458 -2.53 11.28 25.36
C ALA A 458 -3.81 10.89 26.13
N SER A 459 -4.90 10.61 25.40
CA SER A 459 -6.08 9.90 25.91
C SER A 459 -6.11 8.48 25.34
N PRO A 460 -6.26 7.43 26.18
CA PRO A 460 -6.19 6.03 25.75
C PRO A 460 -7.41 5.52 24.96
N GLN A 461 -8.31 6.40 24.50
CA GLN A 461 -9.56 6.01 23.81
C GLN A 461 -9.50 6.11 22.28
N ASP A 462 -8.46 6.69 21.68
CA ASP A 462 -8.39 6.93 20.23
C ASP A 462 -7.45 5.93 19.51
N THR A 463 -7.47 4.67 19.95
CA THR A 463 -6.71 3.58 19.33
C THR A 463 -7.50 2.98 18.16
N ASP A 464 -7.80 3.77 17.12
CA ASP A 464 -8.84 3.37 16.16
C ASP A 464 -8.34 3.05 14.74
N LYS A 465 -8.72 1.85 14.29
CA LYS A 465 -8.36 1.21 13.01
C LYS A 465 -9.23 1.79 11.88
N GLY A 466 -8.85 2.94 11.31
CA GLY A 466 -9.76 3.67 10.43
C GLY A 466 -9.15 4.42 9.25
N PHE A 467 -8.12 3.91 8.57
CA PHE A 467 -7.63 4.55 7.34
C PHE A 467 -7.77 3.61 6.15
N VAL A 468 -7.95 4.19 4.96
CA VAL A 468 -8.03 3.45 3.70
C VAL A 468 -6.64 2.95 3.30
N VAL A 469 -6.47 1.63 3.23
CA VAL A 469 -5.22 0.97 2.82
C VAL A 469 -5.25 0.67 1.32
N TYR A 470 -4.23 1.05 0.56
CA TYR A 470 -4.16 0.76 -0.88
C TYR A 470 -3.65 -0.66 -1.18
N ASN A 471 -4.05 -1.25 -2.31
CA ASN A 471 -3.50 -2.54 -2.77
C ASN A 471 -1.97 -2.52 -2.87
N GLN A 472 -1.39 -1.40 -3.28
CA GLN A 472 0.07 -1.30 -3.43
C GLN A 472 0.78 -1.36 -2.07
N THR A 473 0.14 -0.87 -1.01
CA THR A 473 0.58 -1.05 0.37
C THR A 473 0.53 -2.52 0.77
N VAL A 474 -0.54 -3.24 0.41
CA VAL A 474 -0.68 -4.68 0.70
C VAL A 474 0.32 -5.50 -0.12
N GLU A 475 0.55 -5.16 -1.37
CA GLU A 475 1.58 -5.73 -2.25
C GLU A 475 2.98 -5.46 -1.68
N LEU A 476 3.28 -4.24 -1.22
CA LEU A 476 4.54 -3.96 -0.55
C LEU A 476 4.67 -4.80 0.73
N VAL A 477 3.65 -4.86 1.59
CA VAL A 477 3.67 -5.74 2.78
C VAL A 477 3.86 -7.20 2.40
N ALA A 478 3.23 -7.65 1.31
CA ALA A 478 3.42 -9.00 0.79
C ALA A 478 4.86 -9.22 0.31
N THR A 479 5.45 -8.28 -0.45
CA THR A 479 6.87 -8.30 -0.88
C THR A 479 7.83 -8.18 0.31
N LEU A 480 7.47 -7.41 1.34
CA LEU A 480 8.19 -7.30 2.60
C LEU A 480 8.12 -8.62 3.40
N ASN A 481 7.05 -9.40 3.24
CA ASN A 481 6.82 -10.68 3.91
C ASN A 481 7.25 -11.89 3.07
N GLN A 482 7.54 -11.69 1.77
CA GLN A 482 8.16 -12.70 0.94
C GLN A 482 9.60 -12.87 1.41
N ALA A 483 9.91 -14.04 1.97
CA ALA A 483 11.29 -14.48 2.12
C ALA A 483 11.95 -14.44 0.73
N PRO A 484 13.26 -14.14 0.64
CA PRO A 484 13.97 -14.24 -0.64
C PRO A 484 13.70 -15.62 -1.25
N THR A 485 13.28 -15.64 -2.51
CA THR A 485 13.19 -16.87 -3.31
C THR A 485 14.60 -17.36 -3.62
N SER A 486 15.28 -17.90 -2.62
CA SER A 486 16.39 -18.83 -2.82
C SER A 486 16.19 -20.04 -1.93
N MET A 487 15.99 -21.17 -2.62
CA MET A 487 16.16 -22.54 -2.17
C MET A 487 15.08 -23.13 -1.26
N ALA A 488 14.11 -23.79 -1.90
CA ALA A 488 13.67 -25.10 -1.43
C ALA A 488 14.92 -25.99 -1.36
N VAL A 489 15.51 -26.12 -0.18
CA VAL A 489 16.50 -27.16 0.10
C VAL A 489 15.75 -28.49 -0.01
N SER A 490 15.93 -29.19 -1.13
CA SER A 490 15.58 -30.60 -1.23
C SER A 490 16.34 -31.35 -0.12
N PRO A 491 15.69 -32.27 0.62
CA PRO A 491 16.38 -33.09 1.59
C PRO A 491 17.50 -33.87 0.90
N LEU A 492 18.68 -33.87 1.53
CA LEU A 492 19.85 -34.65 1.18
C LEU A 492 19.49 -36.12 0.90
N ASP A 493 19.63 -36.57 -0.35
CA ASP A 493 19.77 -37.99 -0.66
C ASP A 493 21.23 -38.38 -0.42
N VAL A 494 21.46 -39.05 0.70
CA VAL A 494 22.73 -39.67 1.05
C VAL A 494 23.03 -40.80 0.07
N ALA A 495 24.19 -40.72 -0.57
CA ALA A 495 24.75 -41.73 -1.44
C ALA A 495 24.71 -43.13 -0.82
N GLN A 496 24.25 -44.12 -1.60
CA GLN A 496 24.58 -45.52 -1.42
C GLN A 496 25.34 -45.99 -2.65
N ASP A 497 26.66 -46.11 -2.52
CA ASP A 497 27.43 -47.10 -3.28
C ASP A 497 26.96 -48.51 -2.82
N ASP A 498 26.64 -49.43 -3.73
CA ASP A 498 27.63 -50.33 -4.33
C ASP A 498 26.98 -51.45 -5.17
N GLU A 499 27.79 -51.99 -6.09
CA GLU A 499 27.69 -53.31 -6.76
C GLU A 499 26.50 -53.66 -7.68
N SER A 500 26.74 -53.68 -9.00
CA SER A 500 27.12 -54.93 -9.70
C SER A 500 26.92 -54.90 -11.23
N CYS A 501 28.03 -55.20 -11.91
CA CYS A 501 28.14 -56.12 -13.04
C CYS A 501 27.50 -55.82 -14.42
N LYS A 502 28.42 -55.72 -15.40
CA LYS A 502 28.44 -56.28 -16.77
C LYS A 502 28.23 -55.31 -17.94
N GLN A 503 29.36 -55.07 -18.63
CA GLN A 503 29.40 -54.84 -20.08
C GLN A 503 28.66 -55.98 -20.82
N PRO A 504 28.18 -55.73 -22.04
CA PRO A 504 29.06 -55.97 -23.18
C PRO A 504 29.05 -54.85 -24.24
N LYS A 505 30.19 -54.79 -24.93
CA LYS A 505 30.41 -54.15 -26.22
C LYS A 505 29.30 -54.50 -27.23
N HIS A 506 28.92 -53.56 -28.10
CA HIS A 506 29.06 -53.74 -29.54
C HIS A 506 28.86 -52.42 -30.32
N GLU A 507 29.80 -52.19 -31.24
CA GLU A 507 29.71 -51.25 -32.35
C GLU A 507 28.82 -51.80 -33.48
N THR A 508 28.25 -50.86 -34.24
CA THR A 508 27.79 -50.90 -35.65
C THR A 508 26.64 -51.83 -36.05
N GLY A 509 25.61 -51.21 -36.63
CA GLY A 509 24.45 -51.83 -37.28
C GLY A 509 23.25 -50.90 -37.26
#